data_AF-A0A0B2UWJ4-F1
#
_entry.id   AF-A0A0B2UWJ4-F1
#
_cell.length_a   1.000
_cell.length_b   1.000
_cell.length_c   1.000
_cell.angle_alpha   90.00
_cell.angle_beta   90.00
_cell.angle_gamma   90.00
#
_symmetry.space_group_name_H-M   'P 1'
#
loop_
_entity.id
_entity.type
_entity.pdbx_description
1 polymer ?
#
loop_
_entity_poly.entity_id
_entity_poly.type
_entity_poly.pdbx_seq_one_letter_code
_entity_poly.pdbx_strand_id
1 'polypeptide(L)'
;MVKLNLEHAKNTSEVMERTVTDKWTTRDETGAVVDQWAERSWHGESSGLHRRGDGTGETWRRAVEVNPEGRTSFLDNRRLYARDYVVEVGCSIKPQQKKTLFESAQDATW
;
A
#
# COMPACT_ATOMS: atom_id res chain seq x y z
N MET A 1 -33.24 -15.44 -33.30
CA MET A 1 -31.77 -15.51 -33.08
C MET A 1 -31.34 -14.19 -32.46
N VAL A 2 -31.15 -14.15 -31.14
CA VAL A 2 -30.81 -12.91 -30.40
C VAL A 2 -29.29 -12.79 -30.35
N LYS A 3 -28.74 -11.70 -30.92
CA LYS A 3 -27.31 -11.38 -30.84
C LYS A 3 -27.01 -10.87 -29.43
N LEU A 4 -26.22 -11.64 -28.66
CA LEU A 4 -25.62 -11.16 -27.42
C LEU A 4 -24.43 -10.27 -27.80
N ASN A 5 -24.53 -8.96 -27.56
CA ASN A 5 -23.41 -8.05 -27.68
C ASN A 5 -22.51 -8.23 -26.45
N LEU A 6 -21.35 -8.83 -26.67
CA LEU A 6 -20.30 -8.98 -25.67
C LEU A 6 -19.52 -7.65 -25.62
N GLU A 7 -19.91 -6.75 -24.70
CA GLU A 7 -19.13 -5.55 -24.41
C GLU A 7 -17.81 -5.94 -23.73
N HIS A 8 -16.70 -5.66 -24.40
CA HIS A 8 -15.36 -5.89 -23.91
C HIS A 8 -15.04 -4.89 -22.78
N ALA A 9 -15.34 -5.25 -21.54
CA ALA A 9 -14.82 -4.56 -20.36
C ALA A 9 -13.29 -4.77 -20.29
N LYS A 10 -12.52 -3.70 -20.47
CA LYS A 10 -11.05 -3.71 -20.42
C LYS A 10 -10.55 -3.99 -19.00
N ASN A 11 -9.83 -5.12 -18.89
CA ASN A 11 -8.95 -5.63 -17.82
C ASN A 11 -8.78 -4.77 -16.55
N THR A 12 -9.33 -5.28 -15.45
CA THR A 12 -8.84 -5.11 -14.08
C THR A 12 -7.43 -5.71 -13.93
N SER A 13 -6.47 -4.94 -13.42
CA SER A 13 -5.19 -5.47 -12.95
C SER A 13 -5.19 -5.45 -11.42
N GLU A 14 -5.39 -6.61 -10.82
CA GLU A 14 -5.15 -6.83 -9.39
C GLU A 14 -3.76 -7.45 -9.28
N VAL A 15 -2.81 -6.72 -8.69
CA VAL A 15 -1.46 -7.22 -8.45
C VAL A 15 -1.27 -7.29 -6.94
N MET A 16 -1.08 -8.51 -6.44
CA MET A 16 -0.84 -8.77 -5.04
C MET A 16 0.50 -9.46 -4.89
N GLU A 17 1.44 -8.79 -4.22
CA GLU A 17 2.76 -9.32 -3.94
C GLU A 17 2.94 -9.47 -2.43
N ARG A 18 3.24 -10.70 -1.99
CA ARG A 18 3.46 -11.03 -0.58
C ARG A 18 4.81 -11.70 -0.43
N THR A 19 5.68 -11.12 0.39
CA THR A 19 6.93 -11.75 0.81
C THR A 19 6.85 -12.01 2.31
N VAL A 20 7.05 -13.27 2.70
CA VAL A 20 7.14 -13.67 4.10
C VAL A 20 8.53 -14.25 4.30
N THR A 21 9.40 -13.53 4.99
CA THR A 21 10.68 -14.05 5.44
C THR A 21 10.59 -14.47 6.90
N ASP A 22 11.41 -15.45 7.29
CA ASP A 22 11.41 -16.06 8.62
C ASP A 22 11.49 -15.02 9.76
N LYS A 23 10.90 -15.36 10.90
CA LYS A 23 10.97 -14.53 12.12
C LYS A 23 12.26 -14.84 12.86
N TRP A 24 13.08 -13.82 13.08
CA TRP A 24 14.31 -13.93 13.87
C TRP A 24 14.11 -13.26 15.23
N THR A 25 14.63 -13.88 16.28
CA THR A 25 14.56 -13.35 17.64
C THR A 25 15.95 -13.43 18.24
N THR A 26 16.55 -12.26 18.47
CA THR A 26 17.84 -12.15 19.15
C THR A 26 17.58 -12.12 20.65
N ARG A 27 18.26 -12.99 21.39
CA ARG A 27 18.19 -13.06 22.85
C ARG A 27 19.55 -12.76 23.46
N ASP A 28 19.56 -12.16 24.64
CA ASP A 28 20.77 -11.95 25.43
C ASP A 28 21.16 -13.23 26.18
N GLU A 29 22.26 -13.17 26.92
CA GLU A 29 22.80 -14.27 27.72
C GLU A 29 21.86 -14.76 28.83
N THR A 30 20.89 -13.93 29.23
CA THR A 30 19.87 -14.27 30.24
C THR A 30 18.61 -14.90 29.61
N GLY A 31 18.58 -14.98 28.27
CA GLY A 31 17.42 -15.46 27.50
C GLY A 31 16.35 -14.40 27.27
N ALA A 32 16.57 -13.14 27.66
CA ALA A 32 15.65 -12.05 27.39
C ALA A 32 15.72 -11.63 25.92
N VAL A 33 14.58 -11.29 25.32
CA VAL A 33 14.52 -10.85 23.92
C VAL A 33 15.03 -9.42 23.83
N VAL A 34 16.16 -9.24 23.15
CA VAL A 34 16.80 -7.93 22.95
C VAL A 34 16.37 -7.32 21.62
N ASP A 35 16.07 -8.15 20.63
CA ASP A 35 15.57 -7.70 19.35
C ASP A 35 14.67 -8.76 18.69
N GLN A 36 13.63 -8.30 18.01
CA GLN A 36 12.71 -9.16 17.28
C GLN A 36 12.41 -8.53 15.93
N TRP A 37 12.86 -9.19 14.87
CA TRP A 37 12.59 -8.75 13.51
C TRP A 37 11.82 -9.83 12.74
N ALA A 38 10.80 -9.38 12.03
CA ALA A 38 10.00 -10.21 11.15
C ALA A 38 9.77 -9.43 9.86
N GLU A 39 10.38 -9.86 8.76
CA GLU A 39 10.13 -9.31 7.43
C GLU A 39 8.79 -9.85 6.92
N ARG A 40 7.70 -9.24 7.38
CA ARG A 40 6.41 -9.38 6.71
C ARG A 40 6.16 -8.13 5.90
N SER A 41 6.57 -8.14 4.64
CA SER A 41 6.19 -7.10 3.69
C SER A 41 4.97 -7.55 2.87
N TRP A 42 4.11 -6.59 2.58
CA TRP A 42 2.92 -6.83 1.77
C TRP A 42 2.66 -5.63 0.90
N HIS A 43 2.49 -5.87 -0.41
CA HIS A 43 2.10 -4.85 -1.35
C HIS A 43 0.87 -5.32 -2.12
N GLY A 44 -0.16 -4.48 -2.17
CA GLY A 44 -1.36 -4.73 -2.95
C GLY A 44 -1.77 -3.49 -3.70
N GLU A 45 -2.01 -3.63 -5.00
CA GLU A 45 -2.58 -2.58 -5.84
C GLU A 45 -3.81 -3.12 -6.59
N SER A 46 -4.90 -2.34 -6.53
CA SER A 46 -6.11 -2.57 -7.30
C SER A 46 -6.49 -1.26 -7.98
N SER A 47 -6.54 -1.29 -9.30
CA SER A 47 -7.01 -0.16 -10.09
C SER A 47 -8.00 -0.61 -11.13
N GLY A 48 -8.83 0.33 -11.57
CA GLY A 48 -9.81 0.04 -12.59
C GLY A 48 -10.41 1.28 -13.22
N LEU A 49 -11.09 1.02 -14.33
CA LEU A 49 -11.75 2.00 -15.16
C LEU A 49 -13.07 1.39 -15.58
N HIS A 50 -14.16 2.09 -15.28
CA HIS A 50 -15.48 1.77 -15.78
C HIS A 50 -16.00 2.94 -16.60
N ARG A 51 -16.27 2.72 -17.89
CA ARG A 51 -16.86 3.72 -18.78
C ARG A 51 -18.28 3.31 -19.14
N ARG A 52 -19.18 4.27 -19.14
CA ARG A 52 -20.58 4.10 -19.54
C ARG A 52 -20.79 4.71 -20.92
N GLY A 53 -21.78 4.20 -21.66
CA GLY A 53 -22.10 4.67 -23.01
C GLY A 53 -22.68 6.10 -23.07
N ASP A 54 -23.06 6.67 -21.92
CA ASP A 54 -23.63 8.01 -21.80
C ASP A 54 -22.58 9.11 -21.59
N GLY A 55 -21.29 8.80 -21.73
CA GLY A 55 -20.18 9.73 -21.52
C GLY A 55 -19.75 9.86 -20.06
N THR A 56 -20.39 9.14 -19.13
CA THR A 56 -19.96 9.08 -17.73
C THR A 56 -19.00 7.92 -17.48
N GLY A 57 -18.32 7.94 -16.36
CA GLY A 57 -17.47 6.84 -15.96
C GLY A 57 -16.79 7.06 -14.62
N GLU A 58 -15.98 6.11 -14.23
CA GLU A 58 -15.16 6.21 -13.04
C GLU A 58 -13.81 5.53 -13.23
N THR A 59 -12.82 6.03 -12.51
CA THR A 59 -11.56 5.32 -12.28
C THR A 59 -11.30 5.23 -10.78
N TRP A 60 -10.63 4.17 -10.38
CA TRP A 60 -10.13 4.03 -9.02
C TRP A 60 -8.71 3.50 -9.03
N ARG A 61 -7.95 3.87 -8.00
CA ARG A 61 -6.63 3.35 -7.69
C ARG A 61 -6.52 3.22 -6.19
N ARG A 62 -6.36 1.99 -5.73
CA ARG A 62 -6.13 1.63 -4.33
C ARG A 62 -4.78 0.96 -4.21
N ALA A 63 -3.96 1.44 -3.30
CA ALA A 63 -2.67 0.81 -3.00
C ALA A 63 -2.49 0.71 -1.49
N VAL A 64 -1.89 -0.39 -1.05
CA VAL A 64 -1.52 -0.63 0.32
C VAL A 64 -0.13 -1.24 0.36
N GLU A 65 0.67 -0.76 1.29
CA GLU A 65 2.03 -1.24 1.50
C GLU A 65 2.25 -1.43 2.99
N VAL A 66 2.82 -2.57 3.35
CA VAL A 66 3.33 -2.88 4.69
C VAL A 66 4.80 -3.16 4.51
N ASN A 67 5.63 -2.35 5.14
CA ASN A 67 7.07 -2.56 5.10
C ASN A 67 7.52 -3.56 6.19
N PRO A 68 8.74 -4.10 6.09
CA PRO A 68 9.28 -5.02 7.11
C PRO A 68 9.27 -4.46 8.53
N GLU A 69 9.37 -3.15 8.71
CA GLU A 69 9.31 -2.48 10.02
C GLU A 69 7.88 -2.32 10.56
N GLY A 70 6.88 -2.90 9.89
CA GLY A 70 5.47 -2.87 10.27
C GLY A 70 4.77 -1.53 10.01
N ARG A 71 5.43 -0.59 9.31
CA ARG A 71 4.82 0.67 8.89
C ARG A 71 3.92 0.42 7.69
N THR A 72 2.74 1.05 7.74
CA THR A 72 1.72 0.90 6.71
C THR A 72 1.55 2.19 5.92
N SER A 73 1.40 2.08 4.61
CA SER A 73 0.99 3.15 3.71
C SER A 73 -0.30 2.76 3.01
N PHE A 74 -1.17 3.74 2.79
CA PHE A 74 -2.46 3.53 2.13
C PHE A 74 -2.74 4.67 1.16
N LEU A 75 -3.26 4.31 -0.01
CA LEU A 75 -3.73 5.23 -1.04
C LEU A 75 -5.09 4.73 -1.53
N ASP A 76 -6.10 5.60 -1.54
CA ASP A 76 -7.37 5.37 -2.22
C ASP A 76 -7.76 6.63 -2.98
N ASN A 77 -7.65 6.56 -4.30
CA ASN A 77 -8.04 7.62 -5.20
C ASN A 77 -9.17 7.12 -6.08
N ARG A 78 -10.25 7.91 -6.16
CA ARG A 78 -11.38 7.66 -7.03
C ARG A 78 -11.71 8.93 -7.82
N ARG A 79 -11.90 8.78 -9.14
CA ARG A 79 -12.38 9.84 -10.01
C ARG A 79 -13.71 9.44 -10.62
N LEU A 80 -14.66 10.36 -10.60
CA LEU A 80 -15.95 10.24 -11.24
C LEU A 80 -16.01 11.24 -12.39
N TYR A 81 -16.19 10.73 -13.59
CA TYR A 81 -16.35 11.51 -14.81
C TYR A 81 -17.84 11.71 -15.05
N ALA A 82 -18.30 12.96 -14.90
CA ALA A 82 -19.57 13.40 -15.46
C ALA A 82 -19.31 14.02 -16.85
N ARG A 83 -20.38 14.36 -17.58
CA ARG A 83 -20.25 14.99 -18.90
C ARG A 83 -19.53 16.33 -18.85
N ASP A 84 -19.80 17.11 -17.81
CA ASP A 84 -19.41 18.53 -17.74
C ASP A 84 -18.34 18.79 -16.66
N TYR A 85 -18.07 17.81 -15.80
CA TYR A 85 -17.13 17.97 -14.69
C TYR A 85 -16.54 16.62 -14.25
N VAL A 86 -15.43 16.70 -13.51
CA VAL A 86 -14.78 15.54 -12.89
C VAL A 86 -14.71 15.78 -11.39
N VAL A 87 -15.12 14.77 -10.61
CA VAL A 87 -14.96 14.78 -9.15
C VAL A 87 -13.83 13.81 -8.80
N GLU A 88 -12.84 14.30 -8.08
CA GLU A 88 -11.74 13.49 -7.56
C GLU A 88 -11.83 13.44 -6.03
N VAL A 89 -11.77 12.24 -5.48
CA VAL A 89 -11.74 11.96 -4.05
C VAL A 89 -10.50 11.13 -3.78
N GLY A 90 -9.61 11.66 -2.93
CA GLY A 90 -8.36 11.00 -2.57
C GLY A 90 -8.18 10.93 -1.07
N CYS A 91 -7.74 9.78 -0.58
CA CYS A 91 -7.26 9.59 0.78
C CYS A 91 -5.86 8.97 0.73
N SER A 92 -4.93 9.50 1.52
CA SER A 92 -3.61 8.89 1.67
C SER A 92 -3.16 8.94 3.12
N ILE A 93 -2.62 7.81 3.59
CA ILE A 93 -1.96 7.70 4.89
C ILE A 93 -0.50 7.38 4.60
N LYS A 94 0.40 8.26 5.06
CA LYS A 94 1.84 8.05 4.97
C LYS A 94 2.38 7.57 6.32
N PRO A 95 3.34 6.64 6.35
CA PRO A 95 3.95 6.22 7.59
C PRO A 95 4.75 7.36 8.23
N GLN A 96 4.59 7.56 9.54
CA GLN A 96 5.39 8.54 10.28
C GLN A 96 6.88 8.11 10.26
N GLN A 97 7.76 9.03 9.87
CA GLN A 97 9.20 8.83 10.04
C GLN A 97 9.54 8.96 11.53
N LYS A 98 10.01 7.88 12.16
CA LYS A 98 10.71 8.01 13.46
C LYS A 98 11.96 8.85 13.23
N LYS A 99 12.02 10.02 13.87
CA LYS A 99 13.21 10.87 13.91
C LYS A 99 14.19 10.22 14.89
N THR A 100 15.14 9.45 14.38
CA THR A 100 16.20 8.87 15.23
C THR A 100 17.14 10.00 15.62
N LEU A 101 17.07 10.44 16.89
CA LEU A 101 18.09 11.30 17.48
C LEU A 101 19.30 10.41 17.80
N PHE A 102 20.36 10.53 17.02
CA PHE A 102 21.66 9.98 17.42
C PHE A 102 22.26 10.94 18.46
N GLU A 103 22.22 10.54 19.73
CA GLU A 103 22.99 11.19 20.77
C GLU A 103 24.40 10.57 20.71
N SER A 104 25.36 11.30 20.16
CA SER A 104 26.76 10.87 20.13
C SER A 104 27.31 10.96 21.55
N ALA A 105 27.46 9.82 22.24
CA ALA A 105 28.33 9.74 23.40
C ALA A 105 29.78 9.81 22.89
N GLN A 106 30.32 11.03 22.80
CA GLN A 106 31.75 11.23 22.65
C GLN A 106 32.40 11.02 24.02
N ASP A 107 33.12 9.90 24.12
CA ASP A 107 34.33 9.68 24.90
C ASP A 107 34.58 10.60 26.11
N ALA A 108 34.35 10.05 27.30
CA ALA A 108 35.01 10.51 28.52
C ALA A 108 36.02 9.44 28.96
N THR A 109 37.18 9.44 28.32
CA THR A 109 38.42 8.87 28.85
C THR A 109 39.10 9.95 29.69
N TRP A 110 39.31 9.68 30.99
CA TRP A 110 40.57 9.85 31.76
C TRP A 110 40.39 9.18 33.13
#